data_AF-A0A938EUP8-F1
#
_entry.id   AF-A0A938EUP8-F1
#
_cell.length_a   1.000
_cell.length_b   1.000
_cell.length_c   1.000
_cell.angle_alpha   90.00
_cell.angle_beta   90.00
_cell.angle_gamma   90.00
#
_symmetry.space_group_name_H-M   'P 1'
#
loop_
_entity.id
_entity.type
_entity.pdbx_description
1 polymer ?
#
loop_
_entity_poly.entity_id
_entity_poly.type
_entity_poly.pdbx_seq_one_letter_code
_entity_poly.pdbx_strand_id
1 'polypeptide(L)'
;MKKRLIALLVITPLLLSSQASTSHASAKAGAKCSKVGSKSVVGTKTFTCIKSGNKLIWNKGVTSKNPQGSNPSQSPKKTSTTTLGSAEQLIAYENMKKSMIPKSAGQLFRFHYSPNAVQSYIKFLESDLPSAMSYWTSVYTNKELFNVFYGTELDLDWLIEAWRPYGFDSNKGFAEDFRGRIKREGTRLNAGAVPSQSDSSHLSILRHSSLPTTPNTFIPHENVHIVQQFLTKNKTGEMPCWLREGSADLFGFFISNEMYGGGDWYNGGKQNAMNTYLRGTSGIELRNFNKDEWFTHLKSLEGNFSGNCEYTRGFAYGSGLLLSELLMAEGGFDKMMEFWRAFSLEEDWRKSFKNIYGVEIDIWYKTKGVPYLMQEYVRIKKY
;
A
#
# COMPACT_ATOMS: atom_id res chain seq x y z
N MET A 1 94.78 11.92 -5.05
CA MET A 1 93.94 12.81 -4.23
C MET A 1 92.68 12.06 -3.79
N LYS A 2 92.11 12.49 -2.68
CA LYS A 2 91.28 11.76 -1.71
C LYS A 2 89.99 11.10 -2.24
N LYS A 3 89.71 9.91 -1.66
CA LYS A 3 88.43 9.18 -1.57
C LYS A 3 87.22 10.11 -1.32
N ARG A 4 86.07 9.82 -1.94
CA ARG A 4 84.74 10.01 -1.32
C ARG A 4 83.76 8.92 -1.78
N LEU A 5 83.27 8.17 -0.79
CA LEU A 5 82.12 7.28 -0.90
C LEU A 5 80.85 8.10 -1.19
N ILE A 6 79.96 7.56 -2.01
CA ILE A 6 78.53 7.91 -1.97
C ILE A 6 77.76 6.61 -1.80
N ALA A 7 77.29 6.39 -0.57
CA ALA A 7 76.37 5.32 -0.20
C ALA A 7 74.95 5.73 -0.62
N LEU A 8 74.27 4.88 -1.41
CA LEU A 8 72.82 4.96 -1.59
C LEU A 8 72.14 4.25 -0.40
N LEU A 9 71.66 5.06 0.54
CA LEU A 9 70.71 4.67 1.59
C LEU A 9 69.29 4.87 1.03
N VAL A 10 68.58 3.78 0.73
CA VAL A 10 67.13 3.81 0.48
C VAL A 10 66.45 3.63 1.84
N ILE A 11 66.12 4.75 2.50
CA ILE A 11 65.27 4.79 3.69
C ILE A 11 63.84 5.12 3.24
N THR A 12 62.94 4.19 3.49
CA THR A 12 61.47 4.35 3.42
C THR A 12 60.97 5.43 4.39
N PRO A 13 60.15 6.41 3.96
CA PRO A 13 59.33 7.19 4.88
C PRO A 13 58.06 6.40 5.23
N LEU A 14 58.01 5.96 6.48
CA LEU A 14 56.82 5.48 7.17
C LEU A 14 55.81 6.65 7.26
N LEU A 15 54.78 6.64 6.41
CA LEU A 15 53.65 7.57 6.52
C LEU A 15 52.79 7.18 7.72
N LEU A 16 53.09 7.81 8.87
CA LEU A 16 52.20 7.91 10.02
C LEU A 16 50.92 8.63 9.58
N SER A 17 49.86 7.88 9.35
CA SER A 17 48.50 8.41 9.25
C SER A 17 48.05 8.80 10.65
N SER A 18 48.12 10.09 10.95
CA SER A 18 47.50 10.70 12.11
C SER A 18 45.97 10.57 11.99
N GLN A 19 45.42 9.56 12.67
CA GLN A 19 43.98 9.53 12.96
C GLN A 19 43.69 10.70 13.90
N ALA A 20 43.13 11.78 13.35
CA ALA A 20 42.53 12.82 14.15
C ALA A 20 41.31 12.24 14.85
N SER A 21 41.47 11.87 16.12
CA SER A 21 40.36 11.60 17.03
C SER A 21 39.55 12.89 17.18
N THR A 22 38.46 13.04 16.41
CA THR A 22 37.49 14.09 16.71
C THR A 22 36.84 13.73 18.05
N SER A 23 37.19 14.47 19.09
CA SER A 23 36.47 14.43 20.35
C SER A 23 35.01 14.82 20.08
N HIS A 24 34.10 13.86 20.12
CA HIS A 24 32.67 14.14 20.11
C HIS A 24 32.32 14.72 21.48
N ALA A 25 32.13 16.04 21.53
CA ALA A 25 31.55 16.69 22.69
C ALA A 25 30.21 16.01 23.02
N SER A 26 30.06 15.56 24.26
CA SER A 26 28.85 14.89 24.75
C SER A 26 27.62 15.77 24.52
N ALA A 27 26.53 15.19 24.01
CA ALA A 27 25.30 15.91 23.70
C ALA A 27 24.70 16.55 24.97
N LYS A 28 24.62 17.89 24.97
CA LYS A 28 24.04 18.69 26.05
C LYS A 28 22.87 19.50 25.50
N ALA A 29 21.76 19.57 26.25
CA ALA A 29 20.58 20.35 25.85
C ALA A 29 20.97 21.78 25.43
N GLY A 30 20.51 22.23 24.26
CA GLY A 30 20.81 23.54 23.70
C GLY A 30 22.15 23.67 22.98
N ALA A 31 23.07 22.69 23.09
CA ALA A 31 24.33 22.70 22.35
C ALA A 31 24.10 22.44 20.85
N LYS A 32 24.99 22.96 20.00
CA LYS A 32 24.91 22.76 18.54
C LYS A 32 25.04 21.28 18.18
N CYS A 33 24.26 20.86 17.19
CA CYS A 33 24.36 19.54 16.57
C CYS A 33 24.40 19.69 15.05
N SER A 34 25.02 18.72 14.36
CA SER A 34 25.37 18.88 12.94
C SER A 34 24.26 18.47 11.97
N LYS A 35 23.31 17.64 12.39
CA LYS A 35 22.28 17.07 11.51
C LYS A 35 20.97 16.78 12.25
N VAL A 36 19.87 17.34 11.75
CA VAL A 36 18.51 17.11 12.29
C VAL A 36 18.20 15.62 12.35
N GLY A 37 17.58 15.18 13.45
CA GLY A 37 17.20 13.79 13.67
C GLY A 37 18.31 12.91 14.24
N SER A 38 19.56 13.38 14.31
CA SER A 38 20.64 12.66 15.01
C SER A 38 20.27 12.46 16.47
N LYS A 39 20.59 11.29 17.03
CA LYS A 39 20.34 10.96 18.44
C LYS A 39 21.65 10.72 19.17
N SER A 40 21.71 11.12 20.43
CA SER A 40 22.84 10.85 21.33
C SER A 40 22.31 10.51 22.71
N VAL A 41 22.83 9.44 23.29
CA VAL A 41 22.45 9.00 24.63
C VAL A 41 23.51 9.47 25.62
N VAL A 42 23.10 10.21 26.65
CA VAL A 42 23.98 10.65 27.74
C VAL A 42 23.31 10.29 29.05
N GLY A 43 23.87 9.31 29.75
CA GLY A 43 23.22 8.69 30.91
C GLY A 43 21.90 8.00 30.52
N THR A 44 20.83 8.27 31.26
CA THR A 44 19.48 7.71 31.01
C THR A 44 18.64 8.52 30.03
N LYS A 45 19.20 9.58 29.45
CA LYS A 45 18.50 10.51 28.56
C LYS A 45 18.95 10.35 27.11
N THR A 46 17.99 10.28 26.19
CA THR A 46 18.24 10.35 24.74
C THR A 46 17.98 11.77 24.24
N PHE A 47 19.01 12.43 23.75
CA PHE A 47 18.97 13.73 23.10
C PHE A 47 18.71 13.54 21.60
N THR A 48 17.89 14.40 20.99
CA THR A 48 17.65 14.44 19.54
C THR A 48 17.98 15.83 19.01
N CYS A 49 18.70 15.90 17.88
CA CYS A 49 19.03 17.14 17.19
C CYS A 49 17.79 17.71 16.49
N ILE A 50 17.35 18.89 16.91
CA ILE A 50 16.14 19.56 16.41
C ILE A 50 16.48 20.94 15.83
N LYS A 51 15.61 21.45 14.96
CA LYS A 51 15.68 22.83 14.48
C LYS A 51 15.02 23.75 15.52
N SER A 52 15.74 24.77 15.97
CA SER A 52 15.23 25.82 16.86
C SER A 52 15.57 27.18 16.23
N GLY A 53 14.54 27.83 15.66
CA GLY A 53 14.73 28.96 14.76
C GLY A 53 15.61 28.58 13.55
N ASN A 54 16.71 29.32 13.35
CA ASN A 54 17.68 29.09 12.27
C ASN A 54 18.89 28.23 12.68
N LYS A 55 18.88 27.60 13.87
CA LYS A 55 19.99 26.80 14.38
C LYS A 55 19.58 25.34 14.65
N LEU A 56 20.55 24.44 14.59
CA LEU A 56 20.38 23.03 14.98
C LEU A 56 20.94 22.82 16.40
N ILE A 57 20.10 22.36 17.31
CA ILE A 57 20.45 22.15 18.73
C ILE A 57 19.95 20.81 19.27
N TRP A 58 20.61 20.27 20.29
CA TRP A 58 20.09 19.12 21.04
C TRP A 58 18.88 19.51 21.89
N ASN A 59 17.81 18.71 21.86
CA ASN A 59 16.63 18.89 22.71
C ASN A 59 16.94 18.63 24.21
N LYS A 60 15.94 18.71 25.10
CA LYS A 60 16.16 18.54 26.56
C LYS A 60 16.49 17.10 27.02
N GLY A 61 16.52 16.14 26.10
CA GLY A 61 16.72 14.72 26.40
C GLY A 61 15.47 14.07 27.01
N VAL A 62 15.13 12.85 26.58
CA VAL A 62 13.99 12.07 27.11
C VAL A 62 14.50 10.89 27.91
N THR A 63 14.01 10.69 29.14
CA THR A 63 14.37 9.56 30.00
C THR A 63 13.71 8.28 29.52
N SER A 64 14.50 7.23 29.27
CA SER A 64 13.97 5.89 28.99
C SER A 64 13.68 5.19 30.31
N LYS A 65 12.41 4.94 30.65
CA LYS A 65 12.02 4.16 31.84
C LYS A 65 12.00 2.67 31.50
N ASN A 66 12.79 1.88 32.23
CA ASN A 66 12.86 0.42 32.13
C ASN A 66 11.99 -0.20 33.25
N PRO A 67 11.20 -1.27 33.02
CA PRO A 67 10.74 -2.17 34.07
C PRO A 67 11.75 -3.32 34.24
N GLN A 68 12.21 -3.52 35.47
CA GLN A 68 13.23 -4.50 35.87
C GLN A 68 12.58 -5.73 36.51
N GLY A 69 13.10 -6.93 36.21
CA GLY A 69 12.86 -8.14 37.00
C GLY A 69 13.07 -9.48 36.30
N SER A 70 14.32 -9.94 36.11
CA SER A 70 14.79 -11.33 36.41
C SER A 70 16.22 -11.61 35.88
N ASN A 71 16.93 -12.44 36.63
CA ASN A 71 18.37 -12.79 36.58
C ASN A 71 18.72 -13.79 35.43
N PRO A 72 20.01 -14.11 35.19
CA PRO A 72 20.55 -14.43 33.86
C PRO A 72 20.70 -15.92 33.56
N SER A 73 20.36 -16.36 32.35
CA SER A 73 21.11 -17.40 31.62
C SER A 73 20.62 -17.60 30.17
N GLN A 74 21.59 -17.71 29.26
CA GLN A 74 21.57 -18.33 27.92
C GLN A 74 21.02 -17.56 26.70
N SER A 75 21.99 -17.22 25.83
CA SER A 75 22.00 -17.16 24.36
C SER A 75 21.15 -16.11 23.59
N PRO A 76 21.65 -15.57 22.46
CA PRO A 76 21.16 -14.32 21.87
C PRO A 76 19.84 -14.53 21.12
N LYS A 77 18.73 -14.28 21.81
CA LYS A 77 17.45 -14.03 21.16
C LYS A 77 17.49 -12.62 20.58
N LYS A 78 17.47 -12.52 19.26
CA LYS A 78 17.38 -11.26 18.50
C LYS A 78 16.26 -10.38 19.07
N THR A 79 16.65 -9.35 19.80
CA THR A 79 15.73 -8.36 20.37
C THR A 79 15.18 -7.51 19.23
N SER A 80 13.90 -7.73 18.95
CA SER A 80 13.07 -6.94 18.04
C SER A 80 13.17 -5.46 18.40
N THR A 81 13.89 -4.70 17.57
CA THR A 81 13.91 -3.25 17.63
C THR A 81 12.99 -2.74 16.51
N THR A 82 11.97 -2.00 16.92
CA THR A 82 10.92 -1.38 16.12
C THR A 82 11.48 -0.59 14.93
N THR A 83 11.60 -1.27 13.79
CA THR A 83 11.59 -0.69 12.45
C THR A 83 10.27 -1.19 11.87
N LEU A 84 9.27 -0.31 11.69
CA LEU A 84 7.91 -0.72 11.31
C LEU A 84 7.89 -1.17 9.85
N GLY A 85 8.03 -2.48 9.63
CA GLY A 85 7.87 -3.15 8.33
C GLY A 85 8.78 -4.38 8.22
N SER A 86 8.30 -5.42 7.54
CA SER A 86 9.16 -6.52 7.06
C SER A 86 10.17 -6.00 6.03
N ALA A 87 11.18 -6.80 5.67
CA ALA A 87 12.11 -6.40 4.61
C ALA A 87 11.37 -6.27 3.27
N GLU A 88 10.43 -7.18 3.03
CA GLU A 88 9.56 -7.24 1.86
C GLU A 88 8.70 -5.97 1.75
N GLN A 89 8.10 -5.51 2.85
CA GLN A 89 7.35 -4.26 2.88
C GLN A 89 8.19 -3.05 2.50
N LEU A 90 9.42 -2.95 3.03
CA LEU A 90 10.32 -1.84 2.70
C LEU A 90 10.72 -1.86 1.22
N ILE A 91 11.05 -3.03 0.68
CA ILE A 91 11.41 -3.19 -0.74
C ILE A 91 10.22 -2.86 -1.64
N ALA A 92 9.02 -3.35 -1.31
CA ALA A 92 7.80 -3.07 -2.05
C ALA A 92 7.50 -1.56 -2.09
N TYR A 93 7.61 -0.88 -0.95
CA TYR A 93 7.40 0.56 -0.85
C TYR A 93 8.39 1.34 -1.72
N GLU A 94 9.69 1.01 -1.64
CA GLU A 94 10.71 1.67 -2.47
C GLU A 94 10.51 1.39 -3.97
N ASN A 95 10.05 0.20 -4.34
CA ASN A 95 9.71 -0.13 -5.72
C ASN A 95 8.52 0.69 -6.24
N MET A 96 7.47 0.89 -5.42
CA MET A 96 6.36 1.80 -5.75
C MET A 96 6.85 3.24 -5.87
N LYS A 97 7.61 3.73 -4.89
CA LYS A 97 8.14 5.10 -4.86
C LYS A 97 9.02 5.42 -6.06
N LYS A 98 9.85 4.47 -6.50
CA LYS A 98 10.71 4.62 -7.68
C LYS A 98 9.90 4.71 -8.98
N SER A 99 8.80 3.96 -9.08
CA SER A 99 8.11 3.72 -10.35
C SER A 99 6.88 4.61 -10.56
N MET A 100 6.20 4.96 -9.47
CA MET A 100 4.96 5.73 -9.45
C MET A 100 5.24 7.20 -9.17
N ILE A 101 6.04 7.84 -10.04
CA ILE A 101 6.35 9.26 -9.92
C ILE A 101 5.15 10.05 -10.47
N PRO A 102 4.47 10.87 -9.65
CA PRO A 102 3.26 11.56 -10.09
C PRO A 102 3.57 12.54 -11.22
N LYS A 103 2.77 12.47 -12.30
CA LYS A 103 2.82 13.41 -13.43
C LYS A 103 1.41 13.87 -13.76
N SER A 104 1.30 15.10 -14.26
CA SER A 104 0.00 15.61 -14.72
C SER A 104 -0.56 14.70 -15.82
N ALA A 105 -1.80 14.23 -15.62
CA ALA A 105 -2.46 13.30 -16.51
C ALA A 105 -3.42 13.98 -17.51
N GLY A 106 -3.51 15.31 -17.48
CA GLY A 106 -4.52 16.07 -18.22
C GLY A 106 -5.95 15.78 -17.71
N GLN A 107 -6.95 16.07 -18.55
CA GLN A 107 -8.34 15.75 -18.24
C GLN A 107 -8.62 14.29 -18.60
N LEU A 108 -8.83 13.45 -17.58
CA LEU A 108 -9.10 12.01 -17.76
C LEU A 108 -10.53 11.59 -17.44
N PHE A 109 -11.32 12.45 -16.78
CA PHE A 109 -12.62 12.06 -16.24
C PHE A 109 -13.74 12.92 -16.79
N ARG A 110 -14.89 12.27 -17.00
CA ARG A 110 -16.19 12.91 -17.19
C ARG A 110 -17.03 12.61 -15.96
N PHE A 111 -17.29 13.64 -15.15
CA PHE A 111 -18.06 13.49 -13.93
C PHE A 111 -19.56 13.72 -14.16
N HIS A 112 -20.37 12.93 -13.45
CA HIS A 112 -21.82 12.97 -13.45
C HIS A 112 -22.33 12.98 -12.00
N TYR A 113 -23.14 13.97 -11.64
CA TYR A 113 -23.60 14.17 -10.26
C TYR A 113 -25.11 14.13 -10.15
N SER A 114 -25.61 13.37 -9.18
CA SER A 114 -27.03 13.31 -8.86
C SER A 114 -27.54 14.62 -8.19
N PRO A 115 -28.86 14.85 -8.14
CA PRO A 115 -29.43 16.06 -7.53
C PRO A 115 -29.08 16.26 -6.04
N ASN A 116 -28.99 15.20 -5.24
CA ASN A 116 -28.66 15.31 -3.82
C ASN A 116 -27.15 15.13 -3.53
N ALA A 117 -26.30 15.10 -4.57
CA ALA A 117 -24.86 14.93 -4.41
C ALA A 117 -24.26 16.00 -3.49
N VAL A 118 -23.54 15.54 -2.45
CA VAL A 118 -22.95 16.43 -1.45
C VAL A 118 -21.83 17.26 -2.06
N GLN A 119 -21.98 18.59 -2.05
CA GLN A 119 -21.07 19.54 -2.73
C GLN A 119 -19.64 19.50 -2.21
N SER A 120 -19.42 19.28 -0.92
CA SER A 120 -18.06 19.12 -0.38
C SER A 120 -17.39 17.87 -0.93
N TYR A 121 -18.14 16.79 -1.13
CA TYR A 121 -17.63 15.54 -1.66
C TYR A 121 -17.38 15.62 -3.17
N ILE A 122 -18.18 16.38 -3.94
CA ILE A 122 -17.90 16.69 -5.35
C ILE A 122 -16.50 17.30 -5.49
N LYS A 123 -16.22 18.37 -4.73
CA LYS A 123 -14.91 19.04 -4.75
C LYS A 123 -13.77 18.11 -4.33
N PHE A 124 -14.03 17.26 -3.34
CA PHE A 124 -13.07 16.25 -2.91
C PHE A 124 -12.78 15.25 -4.04
N LEU A 125 -13.81 14.67 -4.67
CA LEU A 125 -13.67 13.71 -5.76
C LEU A 125 -12.96 14.31 -6.98
N GLU A 126 -13.30 15.52 -7.38
CA GLU A 126 -12.66 16.25 -8.50
C GLU A 126 -11.19 16.59 -8.23
N SER A 127 -10.78 16.67 -6.97
CA SER A 127 -9.38 16.88 -6.58
C SER A 127 -8.62 15.56 -6.44
N ASP A 128 -9.22 14.61 -5.74
CA ASP A 128 -8.54 13.43 -5.23
C ASP A 128 -8.34 12.36 -6.31
N LEU A 129 -9.34 12.13 -7.16
CA LEU A 129 -9.25 11.12 -8.21
C LEU A 129 -8.22 11.48 -9.30
N PRO A 130 -8.15 12.72 -9.83
CA PRO A 130 -7.05 13.12 -10.71
C PRO A 130 -5.68 13.06 -10.04
N SER A 131 -5.59 13.43 -8.76
CA SER A 131 -4.35 13.36 -8.00
C SER A 131 -3.86 11.92 -7.85
N ALA A 132 -4.74 10.97 -7.52
CA ALA A 132 -4.40 9.55 -7.47
C ALA A 132 -3.98 9.03 -8.85
N MET A 133 -4.69 9.42 -9.91
CA MET A 133 -4.37 8.98 -11.27
C MET A 133 -3.01 9.51 -11.79
N SER A 134 -2.50 10.61 -11.22
CA SER A 134 -1.18 11.16 -11.59
C SER A 134 -0.04 10.15 -11.39
N TYR A 135 -0.18 9.24 -10.42
CA TYR A 135 0.79 8.19 -10.09
C TYR A 135 0.83 7.04 -11.13
N TRP A 136 -0.18 6.96 -12.00
CA TRP A 136 -0.36 5.85 -12.94
C TRP A 136 -0.09 6.21 -14.39
N THR A 137 0.28 7.46 -14.69
CA THR A 137 0.51 7.97 -16.05
C THR A 137 1.58 7.21 -16.85
N SER A 138 2.45 6.44 -16.20
CA SER A 138 3.42 5.56 -16.87
C SER A 138 2.78 4.33 -17.52
N VAL A 139 1.59 3.91 -17.07
CA VAL A 139 0.90 2.69 -17.52
C VAL A 139 -0.53 2.92 -17.98
N TYR A 140 -1.19 3.98 -17.51
CA TYR A 140 -2.51 4.40 -17.93
C TYR A 140 -2.40 5.42 -19.07
N THR A 141 -2.72 4.97 -20.28
CA THR A 141 -2.56 5.76 -21.52
C THR A 141 -3.88 5.96 -22.26
N ASN A 142 -5.01 5.72 -21.59
CA ASN A 142 -6.32 5.92 -22.18
C ASN A 142 -6.51 7.40 -22.56
N LYS A 143 -6.93 7.64 -23.80
CA LYS A 143 -7.20 8.99 -24.33
C LYS A 143 -8.66 9.38 -24.18
N GLU A 144 -9.54 8.42 -23.93
CA GLU A 144 -10.96 8.67 -23.73
C GLU A 144 -11.22 9.06 -22.28
N LEU A 145 -12.22 9.94 -22.08
CA LEU A 145 -12.65 10.33 -20.75
C LEU A 145 -13.35 9.16 -20.08
N PHE A 146 -12.87 8.79 -18.90
CA PHE A 146 -13.46 7.76 -18.07
C PHE A 146 -14.67 8.33 -17.32
N ASN A 147 -15.81 7.65 -17.39
CA ASN A 147 -17.03 8.12 -16.73
C ASN A 147 -16.95 7.89 -15.21
N VAL A 148 -17.31 8.91 -14.45
CA VAL A 148 -17.39 8.86 -12.99
C VAL A 148 -18.77 9.37 -12.56
N PHE A 149 -19.55 8.52 -11.90
CA PHE A 149 -20.87 8.85 -11.41
C PHE A 149 -20.84 8.95 -9.89
N TYR A 150 -21.48 9.97 -9.33
CA TYR A 150 -21.63 10.11 -7.89
C TYR A 150 -23.07 10.48 -7.53
N GLY A 151 -23.67 9.66 -6.66
CA GLY A 151 -24.96 9.93 -6.04
C GLY A 151 -25.01 9.57 -4.56
N THR A 152 -26.12 9.93 -3.93
CA THR A 152 -26.37 9.61 -2.52
C THR A 152 -27.31 8.42 -2.36
N GLU A 153 -27.50 7.95 -1.13
CA GLU A 153 -28.48 6.92 -0.77
C GLU A 153 -29.91 7.19 -1.31
N LEU A 154 -30.21 8.45 -1.64
CA LEU A 154 -31.50 8.90 -2.18
C LEU A 154 -31.59 8.83 -3.71
N ASP A 155 -30.47 8.64 -4.41
CA ASP A 155 -30.37 8.90 -5.86
C ASP A 155 -29.99 7.66 -6.69
N LEU A 156 -30.23 6.45 -6.18
CA LEU A 156 -29.89 5.24 -6.93
C LEU A 156 -30.62 5.17 -8.29
N ASP A 157 -31.90 5.54 -8.33
CA ASP A 157 -32.64 5.53 -9.60
C ASP A 157 -32.08 6.57 -10.59
N TRP A 158 -31.56 7.70 -10.11
CA TRP A 158 -30.86 8.66 -10.96
C TRP A 158 -29.56 8.06 -11.54
N LEU A 159 -28.78 7.33 -10.74
CA LEU A 159 -27.57 6.65 -11.25
C LEU A 159 -27.92 5.65 -12.35
N ILE A 160 -28.97 4.85 -12.13
CA ILE A 160 -29.46 3.88 -13.13
C ILE A 160 -29.83 4.57 -14.44
N GLU A 161 -30.50 5.73 -14.38
CA GLU A 161 -30.80 6.52 -15.58
C GLU A 161 -29.53 7.10 -16.23
N ALA A 162 -28.58 7.60 -15.44
CA ALA A 162 -27.33 8.19 -15.93
C ALA A 162 -26.41 7.17 -16.62
N TRP A 163 -26.54 5.88 -16.29
CA TRP A 163 -25.83 4.77 -16.93
C TRP A 163 -26.33 4.44 -18.34
N ARG A 164 -27.63 4.62 -18.61
CA ARG A 164 -28.29 4.18 -19.86
C ARG A 164 -27.66 4.71 -21.15
N PRO A 165 -27.29 6.01 -21.27
CA PRO A 165 -26.69 6.53 -22.50
C PRO A 165 -25.36 5.86 -22.89
N TYR A 166 -24.71 5.21 -21.93
CA TYR A 166 -23.44 4.50 -22.11
C TYR A 166 -23.61 2.99 -22.25
N GLY A 167 -24.85 2.48 -22.17
CA GLY A 167 -25.13 1.03 -22.17
C GLY A 167 -24.65 0.31 -20.91
N PHE A 168 -24.34 1.05 -19.83
CA PHE A 168 -23.86 0.45 -18.58
C PHE A 168 -24.97 -0.27 -17.83
N ASP A 169 -24.59 -1.35 -17.12
CA ASP A 169 -25.47 -2.16 -16.26
C ASP A 169 -26.69 -2.77 -16.99
N SER A 170 -26.50 -3.25 -18.22
CA SER A 170 -27.57 -3.85 -19.03
C SER A 170 -28.22 -5.10 -18.39
N ASN A 171 -27.47 -5.82 -17.53
CA ASN A 171 -27.97 -6.97 -16.77
C ASN A 171 -28.58 -6.60 -15.40
N LYS A 172 -28.56 -5.31 -15.02
CA LYS A 172 -29.06 -4.75 -13.75
C LYS A 172 -28.36 -5.26 -12.50
N GLY A 173 -27.28 -6.04 -12.64
CA GLY A 173 -26.60 -6.66 -11.49
C GLY A 173 -25.96 -5.61 -10.58
N PHE A 174 -25.46 -4.51 -11.16
CA PHE A 174 -24.79 -3.47 -10.40
C PHE A 174 -25.78 -2.60 -9.62
N ALA A 175 -26.91 -2.25 -10.22
CA ALA A 175 -28.03 -1.61 -9.53
C ALA A 175 -28.49 -2.43 -8.31
N GLU A 176 -28.65 -3.74 -8.46
CA GLU A 176 -29.11 -4.62 -7.37
C GLU A 176 -28.09 -4.73 -6.24
N ASP A 177 -26.79 -4.75 -6.54
CA ASP A 177 -25.74 -4.67 -5.52
C ASP A 177 -25.88 -3.38 -4.69
N PHE A 178 -26.01 -2.23 -5.34
CA PHE A 178 -26.22 -0.95 -4.68
C PHE A 178 -27.51 -0.93 -3.84
N ARG A 179 -28.62 -1.51 -4.33
CA ARG A 179 -29.85 -1.67 -3.52
C ARG A 179 -29.59 -2.50 -2.25
N GLY A 180 -28.82 -3.58 -2.37
CA GLY A 180 -28.41 -4.40 -1.24
C GLY A 180 -27.56 -3.64 -0.23
N ARG A 181 -26.59 -2.86 -0.70
CA ARG A 181 -25.69 -2.05 0.14
C ARG A 181 -26.42 -0.94 0.88
N ILE A 182 -27.36 -0.22 0.25
CA ILE A 182 -28.20 0.77 0.94
C ILE A 182 -28.89 0.14 2.16
N LYS A 183 -29.53 -1.02 1.96
CA LYS A 183 -30.25 -1.74 3.02
C LYS A 183 -29.32 -2.22 4.15
N ARG A 184 -28.13 -2.71 3.81
CA ARG A 184 -27.16 -3.27 4.77
C ARG A 184 -26.40 -2.21 5.55
N GLU A 185 -25.98 -1.13 4.90
CA GLU A 185 -24.99 -0.19 5.44
C GLU A 185 -25.64 1.04 6.07
N GLY A 186 -26.83 1.45 5.61
CA GLY A 186 -27.57 2.59 6.13
C GLY A 186 -26.71 3.86 6.16
N THR A 187 -26.60 4.50 7.31
CA THR A 187 -25.82 5.74 7.51
C THR A 187 -24.30 5.58 7.31
N ARG A 188 -23.82 4.34 7.16
CA ARG A 188 -22.42 4.02 6.88
C ARG A 188 -22.14 3.76 5.40
N LEU A 189 -23.15 3.85 4.53
CA LEU A 189 -23.04 3.56 3.10
C LEU A 189 -21.94 4.42 2.47
N ASN A 190 -20.86 3.78 2.03
CA ASN A 190 -19.79 4.40 1.27
C ASN A 190 -19.35 3.42 0.19
N ALA A 191 -20.16 3.34 -0.86
CA ALA A 191 -20.01 2.39 -1.95
C ALA A 191 -19.29 3.00 -3.15
N GLY A 192 -18.36 2.24 -3.70
CA GLY A 192 -17.63 2.52 -4.93
C GLY A 192 -17.41 1.20 -5.65
N ALA A 193 -17.47 1.22 -6.98
CA ALA A 193 -16.97 0.12 -7.77
C ALA A 193 -16.66 0.55 -9.20
N VAL A 194 -15.76 -0.20 -9.81
CA VAL A 194 -15.44 -0.12 -11.24
C VAL A 194 -15.78 -1.47 -11.90
N PRO A 195 -17.00 -1.66 -12.44
CA PRO A 195 -17.47 -2.97 -12.88
C PRO A 195 -16.82 -3.45 -14.19
N SER A 196 -16.50 -4.75 -14.25
CA SER A 196 -16.11 -5.46 -15.47
C SER A 196 -17.29 -5.53 -16.45
N GLN A 197 -17.09 -5.04 -17.67
CA GLN A 197 -18.10 -4.89 -18.73
C GLN A 197 -17.42 -5.08 -20.10
N SER A 198 -18.16 -5.37 -21.18
CA SER A 198 -17.56 -5.75 -22.48
C SER A 198 -16.65 -4.67 -23.08
N ASP A 199 -17.19 -3.47 -23.29
CA ASP A 199 -16.56 -2.49 -24.19
C ASP A 199 -15.99 -1.28 -23.43
N SER A 200 -16.68 -0.81 -22.38
CA SER A 200 -16.22 0.30 -21.55
C SER A 200 -16.70 0.14 -20.11
N SER A 201 -16.00 0.81 -19.19
CA SER A 201 -16.29 0.78 -17.76
C SER A 201 -16.43 2.20 -17.21
N HIS A 202 -16.76 2.31 -15.93
CA HIS A 202 -16.97 3.56 -15.23
C HIS A 202 -16.69 3.38 -13.74
N LEU A 203 -16.52 4.46 -12.99
CA LEU A 203 -16.54 4.45 -11.53
C LEU A 203 -17.89 4.98 -11.08
N SER A 204 -18.63 4.22 -10.27
CA SER A 204 -19.85 4.72 -9.62
C SER A 204 -19.67 4.74 -8.12
N ILE A 205 -20.00 5.88 -7.52
CA ILE A 205 -19.96 6.10 -6.08
C ILE A 205 -21.38 6.37 -5.58
N LEU A 206 -21.80 5.61 -4.57
CA LEU A 206 -23.06 5.78 -3.86
C LEU A 206 -22.77 5.93 -2.37
N ARG A 207 -23.01 7.12 -1.82
CA ARG A 207 -22.54 7.47 -0.47
C ARG A 207 -23.63 8.12 0.36
N HIS A 208 -23.72 7.76 1.64
CA HIS A 208 -24.67 8.38 2.53
C HIS A 208 -24.38 9.88 2.69
N SER A 209 -25.40 10.72 2.52
CA SER A 209 -25.32 12.17 2.55
C SER A 209 -24.76 12.74 3.86
N SER A 210 -24.95 12.01 4.97
CA SER A 210 -24.46 12.42 6.31
C SER A 210 -22.97 12.15 6.57
N LEU A 211 -22.27 11.43 5.68
CA LEU A 211 -20.88 11.05 5.94
C LEU A 211 -19.93 12.26 5.79
N PRO A 212 -18.92 12.42 6.66
CA PRO A 212 -17.99 13.55 6.61
C PRO A 212 -17.04 13.47 5.42
N THR A 213 -16.80 14.59 4.75
CA THR A 213 -15.82 14.67 3.66
C THR A 213 -14.42 14.92 4.23
N THR A 214 -13.64 13.85 4.37
CA THR A 214 -12.26 13.91 4.88
C THR A 214 -11.33 13.05 4.02
N PRO A 215 -10.02 13.37 3.96
CA PRO A 215 -9.02 12.50 3.35
C PRO A 215 -9.14 11.06 3.85
N ASN A 216 -9.07 10.11 2.92
CA ASN A 216 -9.25 8.69 3.19
C ASN A 216 -8.65 7.86 2.04
N THR A 217 -8.68 6.54 2.16
CA THR A 217 -8.07 5.63 1.18
C THR A 217 -9.05 5.16 0.09
N PHE A 218 -10.32 5.55 0.16
CA PHE A 218 -11.38 5.03 -0.72
C PHE A 218 -11.18 5.46 -2.17
N ILE A 219 -10.96 6.74 -2.45
CA ILE A 219 -10.74 7.19 -3.83
C ILE A 219 -9.42 6.65 -4.40
N PRO A 220 -8.29 6.65 -3.67
CA PRO A 220 -7.08 5.98 -4.13
C PRO A 220 -7.25 4.47 -4.36
N HIS A 221 -8.09 3.78 -3.58
CA HIS A 221 -8.43 2.36 -3.79
C HIS A 221 -9.22 2.16 -5.09
N GLU A 222 -10.33 2.87 -5.26
CA GLU A 222 -11.17 2.78 -6.47
C GLU A 222 -10.41 3.20 -7.73
N ASN A 223 -9.47 4.15 -7.60
CA ASN A 223 -8.56 4.55 -8.67
C ASN A 223 -7.73 3.38 -9.22
N VAL A 224 -7.29 2.45 -8.35
CA VAL A 224 -6.55 1.26 -8.80
C VAL A 224 -7.42 0.38 -9.69
N HIS A 225 -8.71 0.24 -9.38
CA HIS A 225 -9.62 -0.56 -10.20
C HIS A 225 -9.84 0.03 -11.60
N ILE A 226 -9.74 1.36 -11.77
CA ILE A 226 -9.74 2.00 -13.09
C ILE A 226 -8.51 1.55 -13.91
N VAL A 227 -7.34 1.52 -13.27
CA VAL A 227 -6.08 1.11 -13.92
C VAL A 227 -6.09 -0.38 -14.23
N GLN A 228 -6.56 -1.21 -13.30
CA GLN A 228 -6.76 -2.65 -13.52
C GLN A 228 -7.70 -2.87 -14.71
N GLN A 229 -8.84 -2.17 -14.79
CA GLN A 229 -9.76 -2.27 -15.91
C GLN A 229 -9.12 -1.92 -17.25
N PHE A 230 -8.33 -0.86 -17.29
CA PHE A 230 -7.61 -0.49 -18.49
C PHE A 230 -6.58 -1.56 -18.91
N LEU A 231 -5.73 -2.01 -17.98
CA LEU A 231 -4.65 -2.95 -18.28
C LEU A 231 -5.14 -4.36 -18.63
N THR A 232 -6.27 -4.78 -18.06
CA THR A 232 -6.90 -6.07 -18.33
C THR A 232 -7.83 -6.05 -19.55
N LYS A 233 -8.04 -4.89 -20.20
CA LYS A 233 -9.06 -4.70 -21.26
C LYS A 233 -10.46 -5.11 -20.81
N ASN A 234 -10.88 -4.53 -19.69
CA ASN A 234 -12.16 -4.74 -19.02
C ASN A 234 -12.40 -6.14 -18.41
N LYS A 235 -11.36 -6.98 -18.30
CA LYS A 235 -11.44 -8.36 -17.78
C LYS A 235 -11.08 -8.50 -16.30
N THR A 236 -11.29 -7.47 -15.46
CA THR A 236 -10.97 -7.58 -14.01
C THR A 236 -11.81 -8.62 -13.27
N GLY A 237 -12.92 -9.09 -13.84
CA GLY A 237 -13.67 -10.24 -13.32
C GLY A 237 -12.87 -11.55 -13.32
N GLU A 238 -11.87 -11.67 -14.20
CA GLU A 238 -11.00 -12.84 -14.30
C GLU A 238 -9.84 -12.83 -13.28
N MET A 239 -9.60 -11.69 -12.63
CA MET A 239 -8.57 -11.58 -11.61
C MET A 239 -9.00 -12.32 -10.32
N PRO A 240 -8.10 -13.12 -9.71
CA PRO A 240 -8.31 -13.61 -8.36
C PRO A 240 -8.63 -12.47 -7.40
N CYS A 241 -9.57 -12.67 -6.47
CA CYS A 241 -9.99 -11.62 -5.55
C CYS A 241 -8.84 -11.06 -4.71
N TRP A 242 -7.91 -11.91 -4.30
CA TRP A 242 -6.73 -11.47 -3.53
C TRP A 242 -5.88 -10.49 -4.35
N LEU A 243 -5.77 -10.68 -5.65
CA LEU A 243 -4.99 -9.80 -6.51
C LEU A 243 -5.77 -8.52 -6.78
N ARG A 244 -7.06 -8.63 -7.13
CA ARG A 244 -7.91 -7.49 -7.47
C ARG A 244 -8.04 -6.51 -6.31
N GLU A 245 -8.53 -6.97 -5.17
CA GLU A 245 -8.80 -6.14 -3.99
C GLU A 245 -7.53 -5.86 -3.18
N GLY A 246 -6.68 -6.87 -2.99
CA GLY A 246 -5.49 -6.73 -2.17
C GLY A 246 -4.45 -5.80 -2.79
N SER A 247 -4.29 -5.82 -4.12
CA SER A 247 -3.42 -4.84 -4.77
C SER A 247 -4.03 -3.44 -4.81
N ALA A 248 -5.37 -3.32 -4.86
CA ALA A 248 -6.05 -2.03 -4.72
C ALA A 248 -5.79 -1.40 -3.34
N ASP A 249 -5.85 -2.20 -2.26
CA ASP A 249 -5.43 -1.75 -0.93
C ASP A 249 -3.95 -1.34 -0.90
N LEU A 250 -3.04 -2.18 -1.42
CA LEU A 250 -1.60 -1.90 -1.39
C LEU A 250 -1.26 -0.56 -2.05
N PHE A 251 -1.69 -0.39 -3.31
CA PHE A 251 -1.40 0.82 -4.08
C PHE A 251 -2.22 2.00 -3.59
N GLY A 252 -3.48 1.81 -3.20
CA GLY A 252 -4.34 2.86 -2.65
C GLY A 252 -3.77 3.45 -1.35
N PHE A 253 -3.27 2.60 -0.45
CA PHE A 253 -2.61 3.06 0.79
C PHE A 253 -1.29 3.78 0.51
N PHE A 254 -0.50 3.29 -0.45
CA PHE A 254 0.73 3.97 -0.88
C PHE A 254 0.42 5.37 -1.44
N ILE A 255 -0.53 5.48 -2.37
CA ILE A 255 -0.94 6.74 -2.99
C ILE A 255 -1.49 7.71 -1.92
N SER A 256 -2.38 7.23 -1.03
CA SER A 256 -2.91 8.05 0.07
C SER A 256 -1.79 8.61 0.96
N ASN A 257 -0.78 7.79 1.24
CA ASN A 257 0.36 8.19 2.07
C ASN A 257 1.18 9.29 1.40
N GLU A 258 1.45 9.16 0.10
CA GLU A 258 2.22 10.15 -0.67
C GLU A 258 1.42 11.43 -0.94
N MET A 259 0.10 11.34 -1.17
CA MET A 259 -0.75 12.48 -1.46
C MET A 259 -0.99 13.38 -0.24
N TYR A 260 -1.39 12.79 0.89
CA TYR A 260 -1.83 13.59 2.04
C TYR A 260 -0.68 13.94 2.99
N GLY A 261 0.35 13.10 3.07
CA GLY A 261 1.37 13.21 4.11
C GLY A 261 0.79 13.17 5.53
N GLY A 262 1.67 13.19 6.54
CA GLY A 262 1.29 13.48 7.94
C GLY A 262 0.37 12.47 8.67
N GLY A 263 0.01 11.35 8.05
CA GLY A 263 -0.80 10.26 8.64
C GLY A 263 -0.18 8.88 8.41
N ASP A 264 -0.61 7.88 9.18
CA ASP A 264 -0.17 6.47 9.02
C ASP A 264 -1.05 5.74 7.99
N TRP A 265 -1.15 6.30 6.78
CA TRP A 265 -2.02 5.78 5.73
C TRP A 265 -1.55 4.42 5.22
N TYR A 266 -0.23 4.24 5.10
CA TYR A 266 0.35 2.99 4.63
C TYR A 266 0.31 1.88 5.70
N ASN A 267 0.95 2.06 6.87
CA ASN A 267 0.99 0.98 7.86
C ASN A 267 -0.34 0.82 8.60
N GLY A 268 -1.02 1.94 8.91
CA GLY A 268 -2.33 1.92 9.54
C GLY A 268 -3.39 1.32 8.63
N GLY A 269 -3.37 1.67 7.33
CA GLY A 269 -4.21 1.05 6.30
C GLY A 269 -3.96 -0.46 6.19
N LYS A 270 -2.70 -0.88 6.02
CA LYS A 270 -2.28 -2.29 6.01
C LYS A 270 -2.78 -3.04 7.24
N GLN A 271 -2.57 -2.51 8.45
CA GLN A 271 -3.05 -3.13 9.68
C GLN A 271 -4.57 -3.23 9.71
N ASN A 272 -5.30 -2.21 9.27
CA ASN A 272 -6.75 -2.24 9.23
C ASN A 272 -7.28 -3.29 8.23
N ALA A 273 -6.72 -3.37 7.03
CA ALA A 273 -7.06 -4.38 6.03
C ALA A 273 -6.82 -5.80 6.57
N MET A 274 -5.65 -6.05 7.17
CA MET A 274 -5.34 -7.34 7.80
C MET A 274 -6.31 -7.72 8.92
N ASN A 275 -6.83 -6.74 9.67
CA ASN A 275 -7.79 -6.97 10.75
C ASN A 275 -9.25 -7.01 10.30
N THR A 276 -9.57 -6.63 9.07
CA THR A 276 -10.97 -6.57 8.59
C THR A 276 -11.61 -7.95 8.65
N TYR A 277 -10.89 -9.00 8.22
CA TYR A 277 -11.37 -10.37 8.35
C TYR A 277 -11.49 -10.85 9.80
N LEU A 278 -10.51 -10.50 10.64
CA LEU A 278 -10.49 -10.90 12.05
C LEU A 278 -11.62 -10.27 12.87
N ARG A 279 -12.04 -9.05 12.49
CA ARG A 279 -13.19 -8.34 13.10
C ARG A 279 -14.53 -8.76 12.50
N GLY A 280 -14.50 -9.44 11.36
CA GLY A 280 -15.70 -9.92 10.68
C GLY A 280 -16.45 -10.98 11.48
N THR A 281 -17.72 -11.18 11.14
CA THR A 281 -18.63 -12.13 11.81
C THR A 281 -18.22 -13.60 11.68
N SER A 282 -17.06 -13.94 11.07
CA SER A 282 -16.63 -15.33 10.86
C SER A 282 -16.16 -15.97 12.15
N GLY A 283 -15.67 -15.17 13.10
CA GLY A 283 -15.00 -15.68 14.29
C GLY A 283 -13.68 -16.41 13.99
N ILE A 284 -13.19 -16.34 12.75
CA ILE A 284 -12.01 -17.07 12.31
C ILE A 284 -10.76 -16.27 12.66
N GLU A 285 -9.95 -16.83 13.55
CA GLU A 285 -8.66 -16.30 13.94
C GLU A 285 -7.56 -16.79 12.98
N LEU A 286 -7.28 -16.02 11.93
CA LEU A 286 -6.28 -16.36 10.89
C LEU A 286 -4.89 -16.64 11.46
N ARG A 287 -4.55 -16.07 12.63
CA ARG A 287 -3.25 -16.32 13.29
C ARG A 287 -3.10 -17.76 13.77
N ASN A 288 -4.20 -18.50 13.90
CA ASN A 288 -4.18 -19.91 14.29
C ASN A 288 -4.06 -20.86 13.09
N PHE A 289 -4.16 -20.35 11.86
CA PHE A 289 -4.06 -21.19 10.68
C PHE A 289 -2.68 -21.82 10.55
N ASN A 290 -2.67 -23.13 10.33
CA ASN A 290 -1.51 -23.84 9.84
C ASN A 290 -1.30 -23.56 8.32
N LYS A 291 -0.20 -24.09 7.76
CA LYS A 291 0.18 -23.82 6.36
C LYS A 291 -0.87 -24.31 5.35
N ASP A 292 -1.50 -25.45 5.61
CA ASP A 292 -2.48 -26.05 4.71
C ASP A 292 -3.83 -25.32 4.76
N GLU A 293 -4.22 -24.83 5.94
CA GLU A 293 -5.39 -23.96 6.11
C GLU A 293 -5.21 -22.64 5.36
N TRP A 294 -4.04 -22.00 5.49
CA TRP A 294 -3.69 -20.82 4.70
C TRP A 294 -3.74 -21.08 3.20
N PHE A 295 -3.09 -22.14 2.73
CA PHE A 295 -3.07 -22.51 1.33
C PHE A 295 -4.49 -22.75 0.79
N THR A 296 -5.32 -23.50 1.52
CA THR A 296 -6.71 -23.79 1.15
C THR A 296 -7.53 -22.50 1.03
N HIS A 297 -7.39 -21.56 1.97
CA HIS A 297 -8.10 -20.28 1.90
C HIS A 297 -7.62 -19.41 0.74
N LEU A 298 -6.32 -19.37 0.43
CA LEU A 298 -5.83 -18.66 -0.76
C LEU A 298 -6.41 -19.24 -2.05
N LYS A 299 -6.46 -20.57 -2.17
CA LYS A 299 -7.07 -21.25 -3.32
C LYS A 299 -8.56 -20.89 -3.46
N SER A 300 -9.27 -20.68 -2.36
CA SER A 300 -10.67 -20.25 -2.39
C SER A 300 -10.87 -18.85 -2.99
N LEU A 301 -9.81 -18.04 -3.12
CA LEU A 301 -9.84 -16.68 -3.71
C LEU A 301 -9.52 -16.62 -5.20
N GLU A 302 -9.27 -17.76 -5.84
CA GLU A 302 -8.86 -17.83 -7.26
C GLU A 302 -10.02 -17.94 -8.25
N GLY A 303 -11.25 -18.11 -7.76
CA GLY A 303 -12.44 -18.26 -8.60
C GLY A 303 -12.74 -17.02 -9.45
N ASN A 304 -13.55 -17.19 -10.49
CA ASN A 304 -14.16 -16.08 -11.20
C ASN A 304 -15.35 -15.56 -10.37
N PHE A 305 -15.15 -14.44 -9.69
CA PHE A 305 -16.19 -13.80 -8.90
C PHE A 305 -16.84 -12.73 -9.76
N SER A 306 -17.85 -13.14 -10.52
CA SER A 306 -18.72 -12.22 -11.28
C SER A 306 -19.30 -11.17 -10.34
N GLY A 307 -18.61 -10.04 -10.20
CA GLY A 307 -19.08 -8.83 -9.52
C GLY A 307 -18.76 -8.67 -8.03
N ASN A 308 -18.40 -9.70 -7.25
CA ASN A 308 -18.21 -9.47 -5.81
C ASN A 308 -17.11 -10.31 -5.12
N CYS A 309 -16.07 -9.62 -4.64
CA CYS A 309 -15.02 -10.17 -3.79
C CYS A 309 -15.33 -10.07 -2.28
N GLU A 310 -16.49 -9.54 -1.89
CA GLU A 310 -16.98 -9.51 -0.51
C GLU A 310 -17.24 -10.93 0.05
N TYR A 311 -17.27 -11.98 -0.79
CA TYR A 311 -17.57 -13.37 -0.38
C TYR A 311 -16.58 -13.96 0.65
N THR A 312 -15.52 -13.24 1.01
CA THR A 312 -14.57 -13.67 2.06
C THR A 312 -14.44 -12.69 3.21
N ARG A 313 -15.46 -11.86 3.52
CA ARG A 313 -15.49 -11.01 4.74
C ARG A 313 -14.21 -10.18 4.97
N GLY A 314 -13.56 -9.72 3.90
CA GLY A 314 -12.32 -8.96 4.01
C GLY A 314 -11.02 -9.78 3.92
N PHE A 315 -11.07 -11.10 3.71
CA PHE A 315 -9.87 -11.94 3.61
C PHE A 315 -9.02 -11.56 2.39
N ALA A 316 -9.66 -11.38 1.23
CA ALA A 316 -9.00 -10.99 -0.02
C ALA A 316 -8.21 -9.66 0.09
N TYR A 317 -8.67 -8.74 0.93
CA TYR A 317 -8.09 -7.43 1.16
C TYR A 317 -6.75 -7.54 1.90
N GLY A 318 -6.80 -8.00 3.17
CA GLY A 318 -5.60 -8.10 4.00
C GLY A 318 -4.57 -9.12 3.51
N SER A 319 -5.01 -10.34 3.15
CA SER A 319 -4.09 -11.36 2.65
C SER A 319 -3.59 -11.03 1.23
N GLY A 320 -4.46 -10.51 0.37
CA GLY A 320 -4.09 -10.10 -0.97
C GLY A 320 -3.14 -8.90 -1.00
N LEU A 321 -3.28 -7.96 -0.07
CA LEU A 321 -2.31 -6.87 0.11
C LEU A 321 -0.92 -7.43 0.39
N LEU A 322 -0.80 -8.39 1.31
CA LEU A 322 0.48 -8.99 1.65
C LEU A 322 1.08 -9.81 0.50
N LEU A 323 0.26 -10.54 -0.25
CA LEU A 323 0.73 -11.24 -1.45
C LEU A 323 1.18 -10.25 -2.53
N SER A 324 0.44 -9.15 -2.73
CA SER A 324 0.79 -8.10 -3.68
C SER A 324 2.07 -7.37 -3.26
N GLU A 325 2.24 -7.13 -1.95
CA GLU A 325 3.44 -6.55 -1.36
C GLU A 325 4.65 -7.45 -1.63
N LEU A 326 4.50 -8.76 -1.43
CA LEU A 326 5.54 -9.73 -1.74
C LEU A 326 5.89 -9.75 -3.24
N LEU A 327 4.90 -9.77 -4.13
CA LEU A 327 5.15 -9.69 -5.58
C LEU A 327 5.87 -8.40 -5.99
N MET A 328 5.50 -7.27 -5.36
CA MET A 328 6.20 -6.00 -5.55
C MET A 328 7.63 -6.04 -5.01
N ALA A 329 7.88 -6.74 -3.89
CA ALA A 329 9.22 -6.92 -3.35
C ALA A 329 10.11 -7.79 -4.25
N GLU A 330 9.55 -8.87 -4.84
CA GLU A 330 10.29 -9.83 -5.66
C GLU A 330 10.50 -9.36 -7.11
N GLY A 331 9.47 -8.75 -7.70
CA GLY A 331 9.43 -8.44 -9.13
C GLY A 331 9.44 -6.95 -9.46
N GLY A 332 9.19 -6.08 -8.48
CA GLY A 332 9.02 -4.65 -8.71
C GLY A 332 7.73 -4.31 -9.46
N PHE A 333 7.58 -3.02 -9.78
CA PHE A 333 6.40 -2.48 -10.43
C PHE A 333 6.15 -3.06 -11.82
N ASP A 334 7.20 -3.17 -12.65
CA ASP A 334 7.07 -3.60 -14.04
C ASP A 334 6.50 -5.03 -14.16
N LYS A 335 6.98 -5.98 -13.34
CA LYS A 335 6.43 -7.34 -13.31
C LYS A 335 5.00 -7.40 -12.80
N MET A 336 4.63 -6.58 -11.81
CA MET A 336 3.24 -6.50 -11.36
C MET A 336 2.33 -6.00 -12.48
N MET A 337 2.76 -4.96 -13.22
CA MET A 337 2.01 -4.43 -14.35
C MET A 337 1.93 -5.40 -15.53
N GLU A 338 3.01 -6.16 -15.79
CA GLU A 338 3.00 -7.26 -16.75
C GLU A 338 1.97 -8.33 -16.36
N PHE A 339 1.94 -8.71 -15.07
CA PHE A 339 0.98 -9.69 -14.58
C PHE A 339 -0.47 -9.21 -14.69
N TRP A 340 -0.75 -7.94 -14.38
CA TRP A 340 -2.08 -7.37 -14.60
C TRP A 340 -2.45 -7.37 -16.09
N ARG A 341 -1.54 -6.99 -17.00
CA ARG A 341 -1.79 -7.03 -18.44
C ARG A 341 -2.06 -8.44 -18.96
N ALA A 342 -1.51 -9.47 -18.31
CA ALA A 342 -1.70 -10.85 -18.74
C ALA A 342 -3.15 -11.33 -18.67
N PHE A 343 -4.00 -10.71 -17.84
CA PHE A 343 -5.44 -10.99 -17.83
C PHE A 343 -6.19 -10.46 -19.06
N SER A 344 -5.53 -9.66 -19.92
CA SER A 344 -6.09 -9.30 -21.23
C SER A 344 -5.89 -10.37 -22.30
N LEU A 345 -5.09 -11.41 -22.00
CA LEU A 345 -4.80 -12.50 -22.92
C LEU A 345 -5.89 -13.57 -22.85
N GLU A 346 -6.06 -14.32 -23.94
CA GLU A 346 -6.87 -15.55 -23.95
C GLU A 346 -6.04 -16.73 -23.39
N GLU A 347 -5.46 -16.55 -22.20
CA GLU A 347 -4.62 -17.54 -21.52
C GLU A 347 -4.95 -17.61 -20.03
N ASP A 348 -4.87 -18.81 -19.46
CA ASP A 348 -5.01 -19.03 -18.03
C ASP A 348 -3.94 -18.22 -17.26
N TRP A 349 -4.39 -17.33 -16.37
CA TRP A 349 -3.52 -16.46 -15.58
C TRP A 349 -2.46 -17.21 -14.78
N ARG A 350 -2.69 -18.49 -14.43
CA ARG A 350 -1.68 -19.33 -13.74
C ARG A 350 -0.47 -19.59 -14.62
N LYS A 351 -0.68 -19.81 -15.93
CA LYS A 351 0.40 -19.96 -16.92
C LYS A 351 1.16 -18.65 -17.07
N SER A 352 0.42 -17.54 -17.17
CA SER A 352 1.02 -16.19 -17.20
C SER A 352 1.86 -15.91 -15.95
N PHE A 353 1.36 -16.26 -14.76
CA PHE A 353 2.10 -16.13 -13.50
C PHE A 353 3.41 -16.92 -13.54
N LYS A 354 3.37 -18.19 -13.99
CA LYS A 354 4.58 -19.01 -14.14
C LYS A 354 5.57 -18.38 -15.11
N ASN A 355 5.10 -17.86 -16.25
CA ASN A 355 5.98 -17.25 -17.26
C ASN A 355 6.67 -15.99 -16.71
N ILE A 356 5.94 -15.15 -15.95
CA ILE A 356 6.44 -13.87 -15.43
C ILE A 356 7.35 -14.05 -14.19
N TYR A 357 6.94 -14.91 -13.27
CA TYR A 357 7.61 -15.12 -11.98
C TYR A 357 8.52 -16.35 -11.95
N GLY A 358 8.51 -17.19 -12.99
CA GLY A 358 9.37 -18.37 -13.11
C GLY A 358 8.98 -19.52 -12.19
N VAL A 359 7.78 -19.50 -11.60
CA VAL A 359 7.32 -20.48 -10.61
C VAL A 359 5.81 -20.67 -10.70
N GLU A 360 5.34 -21.91 -10.59
CA GLU A 360 3.90 -22.21 -10.53
C GLU A 360 3.29 -21.55 -9.29
N ILE A 361 2.11 -20.94 -9.42
CA ILE A 361 1.47 -20.19 -8.33
C ILE A 361 1.26 -21.03 -7.06
N ASP A 362 0.92 -22.32 -7.19
CA ASP A 362 0.74 -23.21 -6.03
C ASP A 362 2.06 -23.46 -5.28
N ILE A 363 3.18 -23.55 -6.01
CA ILE A 363 4.52 -23.65 -5.43
C ILE A 363 4.89 -22.32 -4.77
N TRP A 364 4.62 -21.20 -5.44
CA TRP A 364 4.89 -19.87 -4.90
C TRP A 364 4.11 -19.62 -3.60
N TYR A 365 2.82 -19.98 -3.54
CA TYR A 365 2.05 -19.91 -2.30
C TYR A 365 2.69 -20.71 -1.18
N LYS A 366 3.02 -21.98 -1.41
CA LYS A 366 3.55 -22.86 -0.36
C LYS A 366 4.93 -22.43 0.14
N THR A 367 5.78 -21.95 -0.77
CA THR A 367 7.18 -21.64 -0.48
C THR A 367 7.43 -20.19 -0.05
N LYS A 368 6.57 -19.25 -0.45
CA LYS A 368 6.77 -17.81 -0.22
C LYS A 368 5.54 -17.11 0.33
N GLY A 369 4.39 -17.23 -0.34
CA GLY A 369 3.16 -16.53 0.02
C GLY A 369 2.67 -16.85 1.44
N VAL A 370 2.42 -18.13 1.73
CA VAL A 370 1.96 -18.60 3.06
C VAL A 370 2.96 -18.29 4.18
N PRO A 371 4.27 -18.58 4.03
CA PRO A 371 5.26 -18.15 5.01
C PRO A 371 5.22 -16.64 5.32
N TYR A 372 5.09 -15.81 4.29
CA TYR A 372 5.04 -14.35 4.44
C TYR A 372 3.76 -13.89 5.17
N LEU A 373 2.61 -14.45 4.78
CA LEU A 373 1.34 -14.20 5.46
C LEU A 373 1.43 -14.53 6.95
N MET A 374 1.89 -15.74 7.29
CA MET A 374 2.04 -16.16 8.68
C MET A 374 2.98 -15.24 9.46
N GLN A 375 4.10 -14.84 8.86
CA GLN A 375 5.07 -13.93 9.46
C GLN A 375 4.43 -12.57 9.80
N GLU A 376 3.66 -11.99 8.88
CA GLU A 376 3.06 -10.67 9.05
C GLU A 376 1.85 -10.69 9.96
N TYR A 377 0.99 -11.71 9.87
CA TYR A 377 -0.19 -11.83 10.72
C TYR A 377 0.15 -12.03 12.21
N VAL A 378 1.32 -12.59 12.54
CA VAL A 378 1.79 -12.66 13.94
C VAL A 378 2.16 -11.28 14.51
N ARG A 379 2.46 -10.29 13.66
CA ARG A 379 2.84 -8.94 14.09
C ARG A 379 1.64 -8.05 14.45
N ILE A 380 0.44 -8.37 13.96
CA ILE A 380 -0.74 -7.58 14.25
C ILE A 380 -1.32 -7.93 15.62
N LYS A 381 -1.55 -6.91 16.45
CA LYS A 381 -2.16 -7.08 17.78
C LYS A 381 -3.59 -7.60 17.65
N LYS A 382 -4.02 -8.43 18.60
CA LYS A 382 -5.42 -8.81 18.75
C LYS A 382 -6.18 -7.58 19.26
N TYR A 383 -7.27 -7.22 18.57
CA TYR A 383 -8.18 -6.18 19.02
C TYR A 383 -9.09 -6.71 20.12
#